data_AF-A0A378YP21-F1
#
_entry.id   AF-A0A378YP21-F1
#
_cell.length_a   1.000
_cell.length_b   1.000
_cell.length_c   1.000
_cell.angle_alpha   90.00
_cell.angle_beta   90.00
_cell.angle_gamma   90.00
#
_symmetry.space_group_name_H-M   'P 1'
#
loop_
_entity.id
_entity.type
_entity.pdbx_description
1 polymer ?
#
loop_
_entity_poly.entity_id
_entity_poly.type
_entity_poly.pdbx_seq_one_letter_code
_entity_poly.pdbx_strand_id
1 'polypeptide(L)'
;MGGKLTTYRKMAEDTVDAVLTHRGLTARPCRTRRLPLVGAVSGAARDRIPATPDLIERYGSEAPAVLALTEANPDLAAPVAPGLDVTAAEFAFATTHEAALTPADLLDRRTRIGLVPEARSAAEPAAKAAFA
;
A
#
# COMPACT_ATOMS: atom_id res chain seq x y z
N MET A 1 -11.55 -10.23 23.80
CA MET A 1 -11.86 -10.28 22.36
C MET A 1 -10.59 -9.86 21.62
N GLY A 2 -9.95 -10.77 20.89
CA GLY A 2 -8.72 -10.49 20.14
C GLY A 2 -8.91 -10.83 18.67
N GLY A 3 -8.23 -10.11 17.78
CA GLY A 3 -8.32 -10.33 16.34
C GLY A 3 -6.97 -10.65 15.71
N LYS A 4 -6.73 -11.91 15.35
CA LYS A 4 -5.52 -12.30 14.62
C LYS A 4 -5.62 -11.85 13.17
N LEU A 5 -4.49 -11.47 12.57
CA LEU A 5 -4.41 -11.18 11.13
C LEU A 5 -4.87 -12.36 10.29
N THR A 6 -4.63 -13.60 10.72
CA THR A 6 -5.06 -14.80 9.98
C THR A 6 -6.58 -15.00 9.95
N THR A 7 -7.33 -14.41 10.89
CA THR A 7 -8.79 -14.56 11.00
C THR A 7 -9.56 -13.30 10.63
N TYR A 8 -8.87 -12.20 10.25
CA TYR A 8 -9.45 -10.86 10.09
C TYR A 8 -10.70 -10.84 9.20
N ARG A 9 -10.63 -11.48 8.03
CA ARG A 9 -11.72 -11.50 7.05
C ARG A 9 -12.99 -12.16 7.59
N LYS A 10 -12.85 -13.29 8.29
CA LYS A 10 -14.00 -13.99 8.87
C LYS A 10 -14.58 -13.21 10.04
N MET A 11 -13.73 -12.62 10.89
CA MET A 11 -14.20 -11.75 11.98
C MET A 11 -14.94 -10.52 11.44
N ALA A 12 -14.48 -9.92 10.33
CA ALA A 12 -15.19 -8.81 9.68
C ALA A 12 -16.56 -9.24 9.15
N GLU A 13 -16.65 -10.40 8.51
CA GLU A 13 -17.92 -11.00 8.07
C GLU A 13 -18.87 -11.22 9.25
N ASP A 14 -18.42 -11.88 10.32
CA ASP A 14 -19.23 -12.14 11.52
C ASP A 14 -19.69 -10.85 12.20
N THR A 15 -18.84 -9.82 12.22
CA THR A 15 -19.18 -8.50 12.76
C THR A 15 -20.28 -7.83 11.95
N VAL A 16 -20.19 -7.86 10.61
CA VAL A 16 -21.22 -7.29 9.73
C VAL A 16 -22.54 -8.05 9.87
N ASP A 17 -22.51 -9.39 9.92
CA ASP A 17 -23.70 -10.23 10.10
C ASP A 17 -24.42 -9.94 11.43
N ALA A 18 -23.66 -9.74 12.51
CA ALA A 18 -24.20 -9.36 13.81
C ALA A 18 -24.86 -7.97 13.77
N VAL A 19 -24.24 -6.99 13.09
CA VAL A 19 -24.80 -5.64 12.91
C VAL A 19 -26.11 -5.69 12.11
N LEU A 20 -26.14 -6.46 11.02
CA LEU A 20 -27.35 -6.61 10.19
C LEU A 20 -28.51 -7.19 11.01
N THR A 21 -28.23 -8.26 11.77
CA THR A 21 -29.22 -8.90 12.65
C THR A 21 -29.74 -7.92 13.71
N HIS A 22 -28.83 -7.21 14.39
CA HIS A 22 -29.18 -6.26 15.44
C HIS A 22 -29.98 -5.06 14.91
N ARG A 23 -29.72 -4.63 13.68
CA ARG A 23 -30.42 -3.50 13.03
C ARG A 23 -31.66 -3.91 12.24
N GLY A 24 -31.97 -5.20 12.13
CA GLY A 24 -33.08 -5.69 11.30
C GLY A 24 -32.89 -5.42 9.81
N LEU A 25 -31.64 -5.32 9.34
CA LEU A 25 -31.30 -5.03 7.95
C LEU A 25 -31.05 -6.33 7.18
N THR A 26 -31.37 -6.31 5.88
CA THR A 26 -31.06 -7.41 4.97
C THR A 26 -29.92 -7.03 4.03
N ALA A 27 -29.07 -8.01 3.70
CA ALA A 27 -27.98 -7.84 2.75
C ALA A 27 -27.79 -9.11 1.90
N ARG A 28 -27.04 -8.97 0.81
CA ARG A 28 -26.59 -10.12 0.00
C ARG A 28 -25.52 -10.92 0.77
N PRO A 29 -25.30 -12.21 0.45
CA PRO A 29 -24.24 -13.01 1.06
C PRO A 29 -22.86 -12.36 0.92
N CYS A 30 -22.02 -12.51 1.94
CA CYS A 30 -20.66 -11.98 1.95
C CYS A 30 -19.82 -12.57 0.80
N ARG A 31 -19.16 -11.69 0.04
CA ARG A 31 -18.35 -12.06 -1.14
C ARG A 31 -16.84 -11.96 -0.91
N THR A 32 -16.41 -11.45 0.25
CA THR A 32 -15.00 -11.12 0.53
C THR A 32 -14.06 -12.31 0.46
N ARG A 33 -14.57 -13.55 0.57
CA ARG A 33 -13.76 -14.77 0.36
C ARG A 33 -13.16 -14.88 -1.05
N ARG A 34 -13.81 -14.30 -2.06
CA ARG A 34 -13.39 -14.38 -3.47
C ARG A 34 -13.13 -13.01 -4.08
N LEU A 35 -13.23 -11.94 -3.30
CA LEU A 35 -12.94 -10.59 -3.76
C LEU A 35 -11.42 -10.38 -3.67
N PRO A 36 -10.71 -10.13 -4.79
CA PRO A 36 -9.31 -9.76 -4.73
C PRO A 36 -9.12 -8.45 -3.95
N LEU A 37 -8.01 -8.33 -3.23
CA LEU A 37 -7.63 -7.06 -2.61
C LEU A 37 -7.13 -6.09 -3.69
N VAL A 38 -7.09 -4.81 -3.35
CA VAL A 38 -6.45 -3.79 -4.19
C VAL A 38 -4.99 -4.19 -4.44
N GLY A 39 -4.51 -3.98 -5.66
CA GLY A 39 -3.19 -4.43 -6.11
C GLY A 39 -3.09 -5.93 -6.46
N ALA A 40 -4.06 -6.77 -6.08
CA ALA A 40 -3.95 -8.21 -6.29
C ALA A 40 -3.93 -8.58 -7.78
N VAL A 41 -2.83 -9.19 -8.22
CA VAL A 41 -2.61 -9.64 -9.60
C VAL A 41 -1.75 -10.91 -9.62
N SER A 42 -1.98 -11.81 -10.57
CA SER A 42 -1.24 -13.06 -10.70
C SER A 42 -1.21 -13.61 -12.13
N GLY A 43 -0.33 -14.59 -12.36
CA GLY A 43 -0.16 -15.27 -13.65
C GLY A 43 0.14 -14.31 -14.79
N ALA A 44 -0.34 -14.63 -15.99
CA ALA A 44 -0.08 -13.83 -17.20
C ALA A 44 -0.54 -12.37 -17.12
N ALA A 45 -1.47 -12.02 -16.22
CA ALA A 45 -1.83 -10.62 -16.00
C ALA A 45 -0.72 -9.85 -15.28
N ARG A 46 -0.04 -10.49 -14.32
CA ARG A 46 1.13 -9.92 -13.62
C ARG A 46 2.29 -9.73 -14.59
N ASP A 47 2.56 -10.74 -15.41
CA ASP A 47 3.70 -10.76 -16.34
C ASP A 47 3.62 -9.68 -17.43
N ARG A 48 2.43 -9.12 -17.66
CA ARG A 48 2.19 -8.06 -18.64
C ARG A 48 2.22 -6.65 -18.04
N ILE A 49 2.46 -6.50 -16.74
CA ILE A 49 2.51 -5.18 -16.10
C ILE A 49 3.79 -4.45 -16.54
N PRO A 50 3.69 -3.23 -17.11
CA PRO A 50 4.84 -2.47 -17.56
C PRO A 50 5.50 -1.72 -16.40
N ALA A 51 6.11 -2.45 -15.47
CA ALA A 51 6.85 -1.89 -14.34
C ALA A 51 8.01 -2.81 -13.94
N THR A 52 8.94 -2.31 -13.12
CA THR A 52 10.02 -3.14 -12.58
C THR A 52 9.48 -4.23 -11.66
N PRO A 53 10.15 -5.40 -11.56
CA PRO A 53 9.71 -6.48 -10.69
C PRO A 53 9.48 -6.03 -9.24
N ASP A 54 10.36 -5.20 -8.69
CA ASP A 54 10.25 -4.70 -7.31
C ASP A 54 8.99 -3.87 -7.09
N LEU A 55 8.61 -3.04 -8.07
CA LEU A 55 7.41 -2.22 -8.00
C LEU A 55 6.15 -3.09 -8.12
N ILE A 56 6.17 -4.12 -8.98
CA ILE A 56 5.09 -5.10 -9.11
C ILE A 56 4.94 -5.92 -7.83
N GLU A 57 6.03 -6.28 -7.16
CA GLU A 57 5.97 -7.02 -5.90
C GLU A 57 5.35 -6.20 -4.77
N ARG A 58 5.58 -4.89 -4.76
CA ARG A 58 5.09 -3.99 -3.71
C ARG A 58 3.67 -3.47 -3.97
N TYR A 59 3.35 -3.12 -5.21
CA TYR A 59 2.08 -2.47 -5.59
C TYR A 59 1.18 -3.32 -6.49
N GLY A 60 1.67 -4.45 -7.01
CA GLY A 60 0.91 -5.33 -7.88
C GLY A 60 0.36 -4.60 -9.10
N SER A 61 -0.96 -4.68 -9.32
CA SER A 61 -1.63 -4.01 -10.44
C SER A 61 -1.56 -2.47 -10.40
N GLU A 62 -1.19 -1.87 -9.27
CA GLU A 62 -1.06 -0.42 -9.13
C GLU A 62 0.34 0.10 -9.51
N ALA A 63 1.31 -0.80 -9.74
CA ALA A 63 2.67 -0.41 -10.10
C ALA A 63 2.76 0.58 -11.29
N PRO A 64 1.96 0.45 -12.37
CA PRO A 64 1.96 1.45 -13.45
C PRO A 64 1.51 2.84 -13.00
N ALA A 65 0.62 2.95 -12.02
CA ALA A 65 0.17 4.23 -11.50
C ALA A 65 1.27 4.94 -10.70
N VAL A 66 2.07 4.16 -9.95
CA VAL A 66 3.27 4.69 -9.27
C VAL A 66 4.29 5.16 -10.30
N LEU A 67 4.54 4.37 -11.35
CA LEU A 67 5.49 4.72 -12.41
C LEU A 67 5.06 6.00 -13.16
N ALA A 68 3.77 6.18 -13.44
CA ALA A 68 3.24 7.35 -14.13
C ALA A 68 3.53 8.68 -13.38
N LEU A 69 3.74 8.65 -12.06
CA LEU A 69 4.14 9.84 -11.30
C LEU A 69 5.52 10.35 -11.73
N THR A 70 6.42 9.45 -12.14
CA THR A 70 7.75 9.82 -12.64
C THR A 70 7.71 10.48 -14.03
N GLU A 71 6.70 10.18 -14.84
CA GLU A 71 6.50 10.83 -16.13
C GLU A 71 6.04 12.29 -15.95
N ALA A 72 5.18 12.53 -14.96
CA ALA A 72 4.71 13.86 -14.61
C ALA A 72 5.79 14.71 -13.89
N ASN A 73 6.63 14.07 -13.09
CA ASN A 73 7.76 14.70 -12.42
C ASN A 73 8.98 13.75 -12.41
N PRO A 74 9.95 13.95 -13.32
CA PRO A 74 11.14 13.10 -13.43
C PRO A 74 11.97 12.97 -12.16
N ASP A 75 11.95 14.00 -11.29
CA ASP A 75 12.69 13.97 -10.02
C ASP A 75 12.16 12.88 -9.07
N LEU A 76 10.90 12.46 -9.24
CA LEU A 76 10.30 11.39 -8.44
C LEU A 76 10.91 10.01 -8.73
N ALA A 77 11.66 9.85 -9.82
CA ALA A 77 12.38 8.62 -10.11
C ALA A 77 13.61 8.41 -9.20
N ALA A 78 14.06 9.45 -8.50
CA ALA A 78 15.22 9.37 -7.62
C ALA A 78 14.92 8.53 -6.35
N PRO A 79 15.87 7.73 -5.86
CA PRO A 79 15.77 7.11 -4.54
C PRO A 79 15.58 8.14 -3.43
N VAL A 80 14.81 7.79 -2.40
CA VAL A 80 14.56 8.67 -1.25
C VAL A 80 15.79 8.88 -0.36
N ALA A 81 16.77 7.97 -0.47
CA ALA A 81 18.11 8.12 0.10
C ALA A 81 19.13 7.25 -0.66
N PRO A 82 20.43 7.57 -0.60
CA PRO A 82 21.47 6.77 -1.23
C PRO A 82 21.44 5.30 -0.77
N GLY A 83 21.48 4.38 -1.73
CA GLY A 83 21.51 2.93 -1.46
C GLY A 83 20.15 2.30 -1.16
N LEU A 84 19.05 3.06 -1.20
CA LEU A 84 17.70 2.51 -1.11
C LEU A 84 17.08 2.30 -2.50
N ASP A 85 16.18 1.33 -2.60
CA ASP A 85 15.41 0.98 -3.79
C ASP A 85 14.03 1.68 -3.84
N VAL A 86 13.61 2.29 -2.73
CA VAL A 86 12.41 3.11 -2.63
C VAL A 86 12.63 4.46 -3.28
N THR A 87 11.77 4.79 -4.23
CA THR A 87 11.79 6.05 -4.98
C THR A 87 10.89 7.12 -4.38
N ALA A 88 11.13 8.39 -4.71
CA ALA A 88 10.25 9.49 -4.30
C ALA A 88 8.82 9.37 -4.90
N ALA A 89 8.66 8.69 -6.04
CA ALA A 89 7.36 8.37 -6.62
C ALA A 89 6.50 7.50 -5.70
N GLU A 90 7.11 6.59 -4.95
CA GLU A 90 6.41 5.74 -3.98
C GLU A 90 5.93 6.53 -2.78
N PHE A 91 6.72 7.50 -2.32
CA PHE A 91 6.28 8.44 -1.28
C PHE A 91 5.12 9.30 -1.77
N ALA A 92 5.20 9.83 -3.00
CA ALA A 92 4.12 10.61 -3.61
C ALA A 92 2.85 9.76 -3.80
N PHE A 93 2.97 8.50 -4.21
CA PHE A 93 1.83 7.59 -4.33
C PHE A 93 1.21 7.32 -2.95
N ALA A 94 2.04 7.09 -1.94
CA ALA A 94 1.56 6.84 -0.59
C ALA A 94 0.79 8.03 0.01
N THR A 95 1.21 9.28 -0.25
CA THR A 95 0.49 10.48 0.24
C THR A 95 -0.82 10.73 -0.50
N THR A 96 -0.88 10.41 -1.80
CA THR A 96 -2.03 10.72 -2.65
C THR A 96 -3.07 9.59 -2.75
N HIS A 97 -2.64 8.33 -2.67
CA HIS A 97 -3.49 7.15 -2.91
C HIS A 97 -3.60 6.23 -1.69
N GLU A 98 -2.58 6.17 -0.83
CA GLU A 98 -2.56 5.24 0.31
C GLU A 98 -2.82 5.93 1.67
N ALA A 99 -3.24 7.20 1.64
CA ALA A 99 -3.55 7.98 2.83
C ALA A 99 -2.42 7.98 3.88
N ALA A 100 -1.16 8.10 3.43
CA ALA A 100 -0.08 8.48 4.33
C ALA A 100 -0.30 9.93 4.77
N LEU A 101 -0.37 10.17 6.08
CA LEU A 101 -0.65 11.49 6.66
C LEU A 101 0.56 12.06 7.40
N THR A 102 1.54 11.22 7.67
CA THR A 102 2.75 11.59 8.41
C THR A 102 3.99 10.95 7.77
N PRO A 103 5.19 11.52 8.01
CA PRO A 103 6.45 10.89 7.59
C PRO A 103 6.62 9.46 8.13
N ALA A 104 6.10 9.17 9.32
CA ALA A 104 6.12 7.82 9.89
C ALA A 104 5.26 6.83 9.09
N ASP A 105 4.17 7.26 8.46
CA ASP A 105 3.38 6.37 7.60
C ASP A 105 4.20 5.93 6.37
N LEU A 106 4.98 6.84 5.79
CA LEU A 106 5.87 6.53 4.66
C LEU A 106 6.97 5.54 5.08
N LEU A 107 7.70 5.87 6.15
CA LEU A 107 8.89 5.15 6.59
C LEU A 107 8.56 3.80 7.23
N ASP A 108 7.58 3.77 8.12
CA ASP A 108 7.37 2.64 9.04
C ASP A 108 6.23 1.72 8.56
N ARG A 109 5.29 2.21 7.75
CA ARG A 109 4.09 1.45 7.32
C ARG A 109 4.08 1.08 5.84
N ARG A 110 4.27 2.06 4.95
CA ARG A 110 4.14 1.86 3.50
C ARG A 110 5.38 1.20 2.89
N THR A 111 6.56 1.65 3.28
CA THR A 111 7.82 1.15 2.69
C THR A 111 8.62 0.25 3.63
N ARG A 112 8.40 0.37 4.94
CA ARG A 112 9.12 -0.36 6.00
C ARG A 112 10.64 -0.09 6.04
N ILE A 113 11.12 0.99 5.41
CA ILE A 113 12.48 1.50 5.58
C ILE A 113 12.82 1.65 7.07
N GLY A 114 11.82 2.00 7.89
CA GLY A 114 11.90 2.13 9.34
C GLY A 114 12.42 0.91 10.12
N LEU A 115 12.43 -0.28 9.51
CA LEU A 115 12.94 -1.51 10.14
C LEU A 115 14.47 -1.50 10.30
N VAL A 116 15.18 -0.69 9.51
CA VAL A 116 16.64 -0.51 9.61
C VAL A 116 16.89 0.93 10.08
N PRO A 117 17.40 1.15 11.31
CA PRO A 117 17.57 2.50 11.88
C PRO A 117 18.37 3.45 10.99
N GLU A 118 19.44 2.96 10.36
CA GLU A 118 20.31 3.74 9.48
C GLU A 118 19.56 4.18 8.21
N ALA A 119 18.81 3.27 7.59
CA ALA A 119 17.99 3.57 6.42
C ALA A 119 16.86 4.55 6.75
N ARG A 120 16.24 4.38 7.92
CA ARG A 120 15.21 5.28 8.43
C ARG A 120 15.74 6.70 8.58
N SER A 121 16.89 6.85 9.24
CA SER A 121 17.55 8.15 9.44
C SER A 121 17.89 8.81 8.10
N ALA A 122 18.43 8.03 7.16
CA ALA A 122 18.80 8.53 5.83
C ALA A 122 17.59 9.00 5.00
N ALA A 123 16.44 8.32 5.10
CA ALA A 123 15.23 8.65 4.34
C ALA A 123 14.31 9.69 5.02
N GLU A 124 14.54 10.02 6.29
CA GLU A 124 13.70 10.95 7.05
C GLU A 124 13.56 12.35 6.42
N PRO A 125 14.62 12.98 5.87
CA PRO A 125 14.50 14.26 5.18
C PRO A 125 13.54 14.20 3.98
N ALA A 126 13.65 13.16 3.14
CA ALA A 126 12.77 12.97 1.99
C ALA A 126 11.32 12.71 2.43
N ALA A 127 11.11 11.93 3.50
CA ALA A 127 9.79 11.66 4.05
C ALA A 127 9.11 12.93 4.59
N LYS A 128 9.86 13.86 5.19
CA LYS A 128 9.34 15.16 5.62
C LYS A 128 9.00 16.07 4.43
N ALA A 129 9.88 16.10 3.42
CA ALA A 129 9.67 16.90 2.22
C ALA A 129 8.43 16.48 1.42
N ALA A 130 8.02 15.21 1.49
CA ALA A 130 6.80 14.71 0.85
C ALA A 130 5.48 15.32 1.38
N PHE A 131 5.51 16.06 2.49
CA PHE A 131 4.34 16.73 3.09
C PHE A 131 4.46 18.26 3.16
N ALA A 132 5.55 18.82 2.65
CA ALA A 132 5.78 20.27 2.60
C ALA A 132 5.18 20.87 1.32
#